data_AF-A0A7I7WAQ8-F1
#
_entry.id   AF-A0A7I7WAQ8-F1
#
_cell.length_a   1.000
_cell.length_b   1.000
_cell.length_c   1.000
_cell.angle_alpha   90.00
_cell.angle_beta   90.00
_cell.angle_gamma   90.00
#
_symmetry.space_group_name_H-M   'P 1'
#
loop_
_entity.id
_entity.type
_entity.pdbx_description
1 polymer ?
#
loop_
_entity_poly.entity_id
_entity_poly.type
_entity_poly.pdbx_seq_one_letter_code
_entity_poly.pdbx_strand_id
1 'polypeptide(L)'
;MFDPVGTEQKHGFDTATSEAFDMFQPILKIKMITVQVNGNEMAWVCENYFGTEPNVQMAYSIETFAWDDDGNLLIKTYYPMPESVGADADPYAHLLEEQK
;
A
#
# COMPACT_ATOMS: atom_id res chain seq x y z
N MET A 1 -3.11 -14.87 4.28
CA MET A 1 -4.03 -13.72 4.41
C MET A 1 -3.96 -13.01 3.07
N PHE A 2 -5.08 -12.99 2.35
CA PHE A 2 -5.22 -12.34 1.04
C PHE A 2 -5.00 -10.84 1.28
N ASP A 3 -4.16 -10.19 0.48
CA ASP A 3 -4.05 -8.73 0.51
C ASP A 3 -5.32 -8.20 -0.18
N PRO A 4 -6.25 -7.53 0.52
CA PRO A 4 -7.47 -7.02 -0.09
C PRO A 4 -7.21 -5.86 -1.07
N VAL A 5 -6.00 -5.31 -1.07
CA VAL A 5 -5.46 -4.35 -2.06
C VAL A 5 -4.63 -5.08 -3.13
N GLY A 6 -4.49 -6.40 -2.98
CA GLY A 6 -3.66 -7.36 -3.69
C GLY A 6 -3.14 -6.88 -5.02
N THR A 7 -2.03 -6.15 -4.95
CA THR A 7 -1.27 -5.82 -6.11
C THR A 7 -0.72 -7.12 -6.67
N GLU A 8 -1.11 -7.47 -7.91
CA GLU A 8 -0.59 -8.67 -8.56
C GLU A 8 0.94 -8.66 -8.52
N GLN A 9 1.53 -9.83 -8.29
CA GLN A 9 2.98 -9.97 -8.29
C GLN A 9 3.53 -9.48 -9.62
N LYS A 10 4.54 -8.62 -9.57
CA LYS A 10 5.24 -8.22 -10.79
C LYS A 10 6.31 -9.23 -11.13
N HIS A 11 6.33 -9.63 -12.39
CA HIS A 11 7.26 -10.60 -12.91
C HIS A 11 8.44 -9.93 -13.61
N GLY A 12 9.64 -10.12 -13.06
CA GLY A 12 10.88 -9.54 -13.57
C GLY A 12 11.19 -8.12 -13.08
N PHE A 13 12.50 -7.83 -13.02
CA PHE A 13 13.07 -6.60 -12.44
C PHE A 13 12.62 -5.31 -13.14
N ASP A 14 12.55 -5.31 -14.47
CA ASP A 14 12.16 -4.12 -15.24
C ASP A 14 10.71 -3.71 -14.94
N THR A 15 9.79 -4.68 -14.95
CA THR A 15 8.39 -4.45 -14.59
C THR A 15 8.28 -3.98 -13.13
N ALA A 16 9.01 -4.63 -12.21
CA ALA A 16 9.02 -4.28 -10.79
C ALA A 16 9.44 -2.83 -10.52
N THR A 17 10.32 -2.25 -11.34
CA THR A 17 10.92 -0.93 -11.11
C THR A 17 10.34 0.22 -11.95
N SER A 18 9.64 -0.09 -13.05
CA SER A 18 9.20 0.93 -14.01
C SER A 18 7.69 1.17 -14.04
N GLU A 19 6.89 0.19 -13.67
CA GLU A 19 5.43 0.32 -13.71
C GLU A 19 4.89 0.89 -12.39
N ALA A 20 3.97 1.86 -12.46
CA ALA A 20 3.28 2.34 -11.27
C ALA A 20 2.26 1.28 -10.81
N PHE A 21 2.21 1.03 -9.51
CA PHE A 21 1.19 0.16 -8.91
C PHE A 21 -0.11 0.90 -8.60
N ASP A 22 -0.02 2.21 -8.44
CA ASP A 22 -1.08 3.00 -7.84
C ASP A 22 -1.86 3.80 -8.90
N MET A 23 -3.15 3.50 -9.04
CA MET A 23 -4.07 4.21 -9.93
C MET A 23 -4.63 5.49 -9.27
N PHE A 24 -4.37 5.73 -7.97
CA PHE A 24 -4.87 6.87 -7.19
C PHE A 24 -3.93 8.09 -7.19
N GLN A 25 -2.87 8.07 -7.99
CA GLN A 25 -1.83 9.11 -8.10
C GLN A 25 -2.33 10.57 -8.12
N PRO A 26 -3.47 10.96 -8.75
CA PRO A 26 -3.87 12.37 -8.74
C PRO A 26 -4.42 12.87 -7.40
N ILE A 27 -4.85 11.99 -6.48
CA ILE A 27 -5.47 12.37 -5.21
C ILE A 27 -4.82 11.72 -3.99
N LEU A 28 -3.75 10.95 -4.18
CA LEU A 28 -2.98 10.34 -3.10
C LEU A 28 -1.64 11.07 -2.93
N LYS A 29 -1.37 11.55 -1.72
CA LYS A 29 -0.02 11.98 -1.32
C LYS A 29 0.51 11.02 -0.27
N ILE A 30 1.71 10.50 -0.47
CA ILE A 30 2.36 9.59 0.47
C ILE A 30 3.55 10.32 1.09
N LYS A 31 3.63 10.31 2.43
CA LYS A 31 4.79 10.78 3.18
C LYS A 31 5.44 9.62 3.89
N MET A 32 6.68 9.32 3.50
CA MET A 32 7.49 8.30 4.15
C MET A 32 7.91 8.75 5.55
N ILE A 33 7.67 7.91 6.56
CA ILE A 33 8.09 8.12 7.95
C ILE A 33 9.45 7.44 8.18
N THR A 34 9.56 6.16 7.83
CA THR A 34 10.80 5.39 7.96
C THR A 34 10.83 4.25 6.96
N VAL A 35 12.04 3.75 6.67
CA VAL A 35 12.29 2.60 5.82
C VAL A 35 13.34 1.71 6.47
N GLN A 36 13.13 0.41 6.41
CA GLN A 36 14.06 -0.61 6.86
C GLN A 36 14.32 -1.58 5.70
N VAL A 37 15.59 -1.94 5.49
CA VAL A 37 16.01 -2.85 4.42
C VAL A 37 16.70 -4.05 5.04
N ASN A 38 16.34 -5.24 4.59
CA ASN A 38 16.93 -6.49 5.01
C ASN A 38 17.19 -7.38 3.77
N GLY A 39 18.39 -7.27 3.20
CA GLY A 39 18.74 -8.03 1.99
C GLY A 39 17.85 -7.68 0.80
N ASN A 40 17.09 -8.66 0.35
CA ASN A 40 16.11 -8.56 -0.75
C ASN A 40 14.70 -8.19 -0.27
N GLU A 41 14.56 -7.69 0.95
CA GLU A 41 13.30 -7.22 1.51
C GLU A 41 13.42 -5.76 1.98
N MET A 42 12.31 -5.04 1.89
CA MET A 42 12.16 -3.68 2.41
C MET A 42 10.80 -3.56 3.08
N ALA A 43 10.75 -2.82 4.19
CA ALA A 43 9.50 -2.38 4.78
C ALA A 43 9.57 -0.86 4.98
N TRP A 44 8.50 -0.16 4.64
CA TRP A 44 8.37 1.27 4.95
C TRP A 44 7.09 1.57 5.70
N VAL A 45 7.12 2.64 6.48
CA VAL A 45 5.95 3.17 7.20
C VAL A 45 5.61 4.52 6.60
N CYS A 46 4.34 4.73 6.26
CA CYS A 46 3.88 5.87 5.50
C CYS A 46 2.65 6.54 6.14
N GLU A 47 2.54 7.86 5.96
CA GLU A 47 1.29 8.61 6.05
C GLU A 47 0.70 8.71 4.64
N ASN A 48 -0.51 8.20 4.44
CA ASN A 48 -1.25 8.29 3.19
C ASN A 48 -2.33 9.34 3.32
N TYR A 49 -2.32 10.34 2.44
CA TYR A 49 -3.31 11.40 2.40
C TYR A 49 -4.17 11.22 1.16
N PHE A 50 -5.43 10.85 1.36
CA PHE A 50 -6.40 10.56 0.31
C PHE A 50 -7.35 11.76 0.11
N GLY A 51 -7.55 12.16 -1.15
CA GLY A 51 -8.51 13.19 -1.56
C GLY A 51 -7.87 14.55 -1.87
N THR A 52 -8.71 15.57 -1.98
CA THR A 52 -8.30 16.95 -2.28
C THR A 52 -8.89 17.89 -1.24
N GLU A 53 -8.17 18.97 -0.94
CA GLU A 53 -8.64 19.97 0.03
C GLU A 53 -10.05 20.49 -0.31
N PRO A 54 -10.91 20.70 0.71
CA PRO A 54 -10.65 20.53 2.15
C PRO A 54 -10.80 19.09 2.67
N ASN A 55 -11.22 18.14 1.82
CA ASN A 55 -11.59 16.78 2.19
C ASN A 55 -10.41 15.82 2.04
N VAL A 56 -9.37 16.02 2.86
CA VAL A 56 -8.20 15.13 2.92
C VAL A 56 -8.32 14.20 4.13
N GLN A 57 -8.28 12.90 3.89
CA GLN A 57 -8.23 11.88 4.94
C GLN A 57 -6.82 11.32 5.07
N MET A 58 -6.42 10.95 6.27
CA MET A 58 -5.08 10.43 6.55
C MET A 58 -5.16 9.03 7.15
N ALA A 59 -4.36 8.11 6.62
CA ALA A 59 -4.16 6.79 7.19
C ALA A 59 -2.69 6.38 7.23
N TYR A 60 -2.27 5.74 8.32
CA TYR A 60 -0.98 5.07 8.35
C TYR A 60 -1.02 3.76 7.55
N SER A 61 0.06 3.46 6.83
CA SER A 61 0.29 2.13 6.29
C SER A 61 1.72 1.65 6.56
N ILE A 62 1.88 0.33 6.56
CA ILE A 62 3.18 -0.31 6.40
C ILE A 62 3.13 -1.03 5.07
N GLU A 63 4.12 -0.86 4.21
CA GLU A 63 4.21 -1.68 2.99
C GLU A 63 5.51 -2.43 2.97
N THR A 64 5.43 -3.70 2.60
CA THR A 64 6.57 -4.60 2.49
C THR A 64 6.79 -4.98 1.04
N PHE A 65 8.04 -4.98 0.63
CA PHE A 65 8.51 -5.35 -0.69
C PHE A 65 9.48 -6.53 -0.52
N ALA A 66 9.25 -7.62 -1.24
CA ALA A 66 10.12 -8.78 -1.22
C ALA A 66 10.42 -9.22 -2.67
N TRP A 67 11.70 -9.25 -3.02
CA TRP A 67 12.17 -9.72 -4.32
C TRP A 67 12.63 -11.18 -4.21
N ASP A 68 12.18 -12.05 -5.12
CA ASP A 68 12.72 -13.41 -5.24
C ASP A 68 13.96 -13.46 -6.16
N ASP A 69 14.58 -14.64 -6.26
CA ASP A 69 15.80 -14.87 -7.06
C ASP A 69 15.56 -14.68 -8.56
N ASP A 70 14.31 -14.81 -9.02
CA ASP A 70 13.90 -14.56 -10.41
C ASP A 70 13.63 -13.05 -10.66
N GLY A 71 13.78 -12.21 -9.64
CA GLY A 71 13.55 -10.78 -9.69
C GLY A 71 12.07 -10.38 -9.65
N ASN A 72 11.17 -11.30 -9.30
CA ASN A 72 9.76 -10.98 -9.10
C ASN A 72 9.58 -10.23 -7.79
N LEU A 73 8.64 -9.29 -7.76
CA LEU A 73 8.36 -8.44 -6.60
C LEU A 73 6.98 -8.75 -6.03
N LEU A 74 6.95 -9.18 -4.76
CA LEU A 74 5.75 -9.26 -3.94
C LEU A 74 5.63 -8.01 -3.06
N ILE A 75 4.52 -7.30 -3.18
CA ILE A 75 4.16 -6.18 -2.30
C ILE A 75 3.02 -6.61 -1.39
N LYS A 76 3.04 -6.17 -0.13
CA LYS A 76 1.89 -6.24 0.76
C LYS A 76 1.73 -4.93 1.49
N THR A 77 0.50 -4.44 1.58
CA THR A 77 0.18 -3.24 2.34
C THR A 77 -0.65 -3.59 3.57
N TYR A 78 -0.23 -3.08 4.72
CA TYR A 78 -0.89 -3.25 6.01
C TYR A 78 -1.47 -1.92 6.44
N TYR A 79 -2.76 -1.92 6.78
CA TYR A 79 -3.45 -0.79 7.36
C TYR A 79 -3.87 -1.10 8.81
N PRO A 80 -4.01 -0.10 9.69
CA PRO A 80 -4.58 -0.28 11.02
C PRO A 80 -6.10 -0.53 10.89
N MET A 81 -6.48 -1.81 10.78
CA MET A 81 -7.88 -2.21 10.64
C MET A 81 -8.55 -2.37 12.02
N PRO A 82 -9.74 -1.77 12.24
CA PRO A 82 -10.53 -2.03 13.45
C PRO A 82 -10.94 -3.50 13.55
N GLU A 83 -11.06 -4.05 14.77
CA GLU A 83 -11.50 -5.44 14.98
C GLU A 83 -12.91 -5.74 14.43
N SER A 84 -13.74 -4.70 14.28
CA SER A 84 -15.07 -4.80 13.67
C SER A 84 -15.03 -5.06 12.16
N VAL A 85 -13.87 -4.90 11.52
CA VAL A 85 -13.69 -5.13 10.09
C VAL A 85 -13.24 -6.56 9.85
N GLY A 86 -14.04 -7.30 9.08
CA GLY A 86 -13.74 -8.69 8.72
C GLY A 86 -12.60 -8.81 7.71
N ALA A 87 -11.98 -9.99 7.64
CA ALA A 87 -10.84 -10.27 6.76
C ALA A 87 -11.15 -10.17 5.25
N ASP A 88 -12.43 -10.25 4.88
CA ASP A 88 -12.89 -10.16 3.49
C ASP A 88 -13.38 -8.75 3.11
N ALA A 89 -13.25 -7.77 4.02
CA ALA A 89 -13.71 -6.41 3.78
C ALA A 89 -12.67 -5.58 3.03
N ASP A 90 -13.14 -4.62 2.24
CA ASP A 90 -12.29 -3.67 1.53
C ASP A 90 -11.72 -2.64 2.54
N PRO A 91 -10.40 -2.60 2.76
CA PRO A 91 -9.80 -1.63 3.69
C PRO A 91 -10.03 -0.20 3.22
N TYR A 92 -10.11 0.07 1.91
CA TYR A 92 -10.36 1.41 1.41
C TYR A 92 -11.79 1.86 1.65
N ALA A 93 -12.77 0.95 1.63
CA ALA A 93 -14.13 1.31 2.04
C ALA A 93 -14.12 1.87 3.46
N HIS A 94 -13.41 1.22 4.39
CA HIS A 94 -13.30 1.71 5.76
C HIS A 94 -12.48 2.99 5.89
N LEU A 95 -11.40 3.12 5.12
CA LEU A 95 -10.54 4.30 5.17
C LEU A 95 -11.12 5.52 4.45
N LEU A 96 -12.08 5.33 3.53
CA LEU A 96 -12.62 6.37 2.64
C LEU A 96 -14.13 6.67 2.83
N GLU A 97 -14.89 5.84 3.56
CA GLU A 97 -16.35 6.04 3.74
C GLU A 97 -16.75 7.31 4.51
N GLU A 98 -15.82 7.95 5.23
CA GLU A 98 -16.08 9.23 5.91
C GLU A 98 -16.23 10.43 4.93
N GLN A 99 -16.27 10.20 3.61
CA GLN A 99 -16.47 11.24 2.58
C GLN A 99 -17.93 11.54 2.20
N LYS A 100 -18.94 11.00 2.92
CA LYS A 100 -20.36 11.29 2.64
C LYS A 100 -20.90 12.50 3.39
#